data_AF-A0A2N6FD07-F1
#
_entry.id   AF-A0A2N6FD07-F1
#
_cell.length_a   1.000
_cell.length_b   1.000
_cell.length_c   1.000
_cell.angle_alpha   90.00
_cell.angle_beta   90.00
_cell.angle_gamma   90.00
#
_symmetry.space_group_name_H-M   'P 1'
#
loop_
_entity.id
_entity.type
_entity.pdbx_description
1 polymer ?
#
loop_
_entity_poly.entity_id
_entity_poly.type
_entity_poly.pdbx_seq_one_letter_code
_entity_poly.pdbx_strand_id
1 'polypeptide(L)'
;MYQGLIDAVMNTGIRPACDVPQVADGRVRRFAVEGDKACAKSGWIVLFDNGDGTTGGKFGDYKHAITGTWYSGAPLREMTAVQRRAYAQKIADDRRRLAETEADRHRRAAYKAQQLWEKSRPAAADHPYLTRKRIKPHSLRQLDTSLVIAIRHNTGSITSLQFINATGDKRFLSGGQIAGCYTSIGHHPNPNDPLLIAEGFATAASLHEATGYPCAIAFNAVNLKPVALTLRHKYPKAQIILCADADDV
;
A
#
# COMPACT_ATOMS: atom_id res chain seq x y z
N MET A 1 -8.13 -20.16 -27.97
CA MET A 1 -6.88 -19.55 -27.45
C MET A 1 -6.56 -18.36 -28.34
N TYR A 2 -6.41 -17.17 -27.77
CA TYR A 2 -6.13 -15.91 -28.46
C TYR A 2 -4.62 -15.75 -28.68
N GLN A 3 -4.11 -16.16 -29.84
CA GLN A 3 -2.67 -16.01 -30.15
C GLN A 3 -2.23 -14.53 -30.12
N GLY A 4 -3.03 -13.64 -30.71
CA GLY A 4 -2.72 -12.21 -30.73
C GLY A 4 -2.66 -11.55 -29.35
N LEU A 5 -3.25 -12.14 -28.31
CA LEU A 5 -3.10 -11.68 -26.93
C LEU A 5 -1.69 -11.97 -26.40
N ILE A 6 -1.18 -13.17 -26.67
CA ILE A 6 0.17 -13.56 -26.25
C ILE A 6 1.20 -12.67 -26.95
N ASP A 7 1.01 -12.41 -28.24
CA ASP A 7 1.89 -11.52 -29.01
C ASP A 7 1.86 -10.09 -28.45
N ALA A 8 0.68 -9.58 -28.10
CA ALA A 8 0.56 -8.26 -27.47
C ALA A 8 1.29 -8.19 -26.12
N VAL A 9 1.19 -9.24 -25.28
CA VAL A 9 1.96 -9.34 -24.03
C VAL A 9 3.46 -9.30 -24.31
N MET A 10 3.94 -10.13 -25.25
CA MET A 10 5.36 -10.21 -25.59
C MET A 10 5.91 -8.92 -26.20
N ASN A 11 5.12 -8.21 -27.00
CA ASN A 11 5.50 -6.94 -27.62
C ASN A 11 5.72 -5.80 -26.61
N THR A 12 5.17 -5.91 -25.40
CA THR A 12 5.46 -4.96 -24.30
C THR A 12 6.75 -5.29 -23.53
N GLY A 13 7.47 -6.34 -23.93
CA GLY A 13 8.68 -6.81 -23.24
C GLY A 13 8.42 -7.83 -22.13
N ILE A 14 7.17 -8.14 -21.82
CA ILE A 14 6.83 -9.18 -20.84
C ILE A 14 7.10 -10.56 -21.47
N ARG A 15 7.83 -11.43 -20.77
CA ARG A 15 8.09 -12.81 -21.20
C ARG A 15 7.41 -13.78 -20.24
N PRO A 16 6.24 -14.35 -20.59
CA PRO A 16 5.56 -15.30 -19.72
C PRO A 16 6.41 -16.57 -19.53
N ALA A 17 6.60 -17.00 -18.28
CA ALA A 17 7.26 -18.27 -17.94
C ALA A 17 6.25 -19.44 -17.86
N CYS A 18 4.97 -19.17 -18.09
CA CYS A 18 3.89 -20.14 -18.15
C CYS A 18 2.77 -19.66 -19.07
N ASP A 19 1.76 -20.50 -19.32
CA ASP A 19 0.58 -20.11 -20.06
C ASP A 19 -0.11 -18.88 -19.43
N VAL A 20 -0.40 -17.89 -20.28
CA VAL A 20 -1.14 -16.70 -19.85
C VAL A 20 -2.63 -17.06 -19.76
N PRO A 21 -3.30 -16.81 -18.62
CA PRO A 21 -4.73 -17.09 -18.46
C PRO A 21 -5.60 -16.32 -19.45
N GLN A 22 -6.52 -17.01 -20.14
CA GLN A 22 -7.38 -16.42 -21.18
C GLN A 22 -8.87 -16.54 -20.86
N VAL A 23 -9.26 -16.16 -19.65
CA VAL A 23 -10.65 -16.24 -19.18
C VAL A 23 -11.24 -14.83 -19.10
N ALA A 24 -12.32 -14.59 -19.86
CA ALA A 24 -12.98 -13.30 -19.99
C ALA A 24 -14.05 -13.04 -18.89
N ASP A 25 -13.68 -13.25 -17.63
CA ASP A 25 -14.57 -13.12 -16.47
C ASP A 25 -14.45 -11.78 -15.73
N GLY A 26 -13.66 -10.84 -16.27
CA GLY A 26 -13.40 -9.54 -15.66
C GLY A 26 -12.55 -9.60 -14.39
N ARG A 27 -11.97 -10.76 -14.04
CA ARG A 27 -11.13 -10.93 -12.85
C ARG A 27 -9.66 -10.83 -13.20
N VAL A 28 -8.87 -10.26 -12.29
CA VAL A 28 -7.41 -10.26 -12.41
C VAL A 28 -6.89 -11.67 -12.19
N ARG A 29 -6.13 -12.18 -13.17
CA ARG A 29 -5.46 -13.47 -13.12
C ARG A 29 -3.95 -13.26 -13.20
N ARG A 30 -3.22 -13.99 -12.35
CA ARG A 30 -1.77 -13.84 -12.19
C ARG A 30 -1.03 -14.97 -12.88
N PHE A 31 0.09 -14.66 -13.54
CA PHE A 31 0.96 -15.62 -14.21
C PHE A 31 2.43 -15.30 -13.93
N ALA A 32 3.30 -16.30 -14.06
CA ALA A 32 4.73 -16.13 -13.84
C ALA A 32 5.39 -15.47 -15.05
N VAL A 33 6.32 -14.55 -14.80
CA VAL A 33 7.15 -13.90 -15.82
C VAL A 33 8.59 -14.40 -15.66
N GLU A 34 9.35 -14.48 -16.75
CA GLU A 34 10.77 -14.83 -16.69
C GLU A 34 11.53 -13.91 -15.72
N GLY A 35 12.37 -14.50 -14.86
CA GLY A 35 13.07 -13.78 -13.79
C GLY A 35 12.25 -13.55 -12.52
N ASP A 36 11.05 -14.12 -12.42
CA ASP A 36 10.33 -14.26 -11.15
C ASP A 36 11.04 -15.26 -10.22
N LYS A 37 11.06 -14.98 -8.91
CA LYS A 37 11.46 -15.95 -7.90
C LYS A 37 10.47 -17.13 -7.88
N ALA A 38 10.88 -18.28 -7.36
CA ALA A 38 10.02 -19.45 -7.25
C ALA A 38 8.64 -19.10 -6.65
N CYS A 39 7.57 -19.53 -7.33
CA CYS A 39 6.16 -19.26 -7.00
C CYS A 39 5.70 -17.79 -7.09
N ALA A 40 6.58 -16.84 -7.41
CA ALA A 40 6.16 -15.48 -7.71
C ALA A 40 5.41 -15.44 -9.04
N LYS A 41 4.43 -14.54 -9.12
CA LYS A 41 3.62 -14.29 -10.32
C LYS A 41 3.50 -12.80 -10.47
N SER A 42 4.47 -12.15 -11.10
CA SER A 42 4.52 -10.69 -11.26
C SER A 42 3.59 -10.19 -12.37
N GLY A 43 3.31 -11.04 -13.36
CA GLY A 43 2.38 -10.81 -14.46
C GLY A 43 0.91 -10.84 -14.03
N TRP A 44 0.10 -9.95 -14.61
CA TRP A 44 -1.36 -9.96 -14.50
C TRP A 44 -2.04 -9.77 -15.84
N ILE A 45 -3.25 -10.29 -15.92
CA ILE A 45 -4.17 -10.03 -17.03
C ILE A 45 -5.61 -9.95 -16.50
N VAL A 46 -6.42 -9.10 -17.12
CA VAL A 46 -7.88 -9.05 -16.98
C VAL A 46 -8.49 -8.99 -18.36
N LEU A 47 -9.40 -9.91 -18.64
CA LEU A 47 -10.14 -9.98 -19.90
C LEU A 47 -11.63 -9.78 -19.63
N PHE A 48 -12.30 -9.10 -20.54
CA PHE A 48 -13.73 -8.80 -20.50
C PHE A 48 -14.37 -9.31 -21.78
N ASP A 49 -15.44 -10.08 -21.63
CA ASP A 49 -16.36 -10.38 -22.73
C ASP A 49 -17.19 -9.13 -23.03
N ASN A 50 -17.19 -8.70 -24.30
CA ASN A 50 -17.96 -7.54 -24.75
C ASN A 50 -19.40 -7.90 -25.16
N GLY A 51 -19.78 -9.18 -25.11
CA GLY A 51 -21.15 -9.65 -25.40
C GLY A 51 -21.49 -9.73 -26.88
N ASP A 52 -20.51 -9.53 -27.76
CA ASP A 52 -20.65 -9.59 -29.22
C ASP A 52 -19.66 -10.57 -29.87
N GLY A 53 -19.12 -11.49 -29.06
CA GLY A 53 -18.09 -12.44 -29.49
C GLY A 53 -16.67 -11.86 -29.48
N THR A 54 -16.47 -10.58 -29.15
CA THR A 54 -15.14 -9.99 -28.97
C THR A 54 -14.73 -9.92 -27.50
N THR A 55 -13.42 -9.97 -27.25
CA THR A 55 -12.82 -9.83 -25.92
C THR A 55 -11.90 -8.62 -25.88
N GLY A 56 -12.05 -7.78 -24.86
CA GLY A 56 -11.10 -6.71 -24.53
C GLY A 56 -10.34 -7.03 -23.25
N GLY A 57 -9.18 -6.42 -23.05
CA GLY A 57 -8.41 -6.69 -21.85
C GLY A 57 -7.28 -5.72 -21.56
N LYS A 58 -6.78 -5.83 -20.33
CA LYS A 58 -5.55 -5.20 -19.88
C LYS A 58 -4.61 -6.25 -19.32
N PHE A 59 -3.33 -6.05 -19.49
CA PHE A 59 -2.31 -6.91 -18.93
C PHE A 59 -1.13 -6.07 -18.47
N GLY A 60 -0.22 -6.68 -17.72
CA GLY A 60 1.00 -6.02 -17.30
C GLY A 60 1.89 -6.87 -16.41
N ASP A 61 2.96 -6.24 -15.96
CA ASP A 61 3.93 -6.79 -15.01
C ASP A 61 4.15 -5.76 -13.89
N TYR A 62 3.86 -6.15 -12.65
CA TYR A 62 4.06 -5.25 -11.50
C TYR A 62 5.53 -4.98 -11.22
N LYS A 63 6.43 -5.91 -11.49
CA LYS A 63 7.86 -5.78 -11.16
C LYS A 63 8.53 -4.67 -11.96
N HIS A 64 8.17 -4.56 -13.24
CA HIS A 64 8.74 -3.58 -14.17
C HIS A 64 7.79 -2.43 -14.51
N ALA A 65 6.63 -2.34 -13.82
CA ALA A 65 5.59 -1.33 -14.04
C ALA A 65 5.10 -1.24 -15.50
N ILE A 66 5.10 -2.36 -16.23
CA ILE A 66 4.66 -2.43 -17.63
C ILE A 66 3.14 -2.65 -17.65
N THR A 67 2.43 -1.92 -18.52
CA THR A 67 1.00 -2.14 -18.75
C THR A 67 0.68 -2.07 -20.24
N GLY A 68 -0.31 -2.86 -20.67
CA GLY A 68 -0.80 -2.88 -22.04
C GLY A 68 -2.29 -3.16 -22.11
N THR A 69 -2.87 -2.88 -23.26
CA THR A 69 -4.26 -3.22 -23.60
C THR A 69 -4.27 -4.16 -24.80
N TRP A 70 -5.25 -5.05 -24.84
CA TRP A 70 -5.48 -5.92 -25.99
C TRP A 70 -6.97 -6.00 -26.31
N TYR A 71 -7.28 -6.20 -27.59
CA TYR A 71 -8.63 -6.37 -28.09
C TYR A 71 -8.63 -7.40 -29.23
N SER A 72 -9.60 -8.32 -29.20
CA SER A 72 -9.68 -9.43 -30.16
C SER A 72 -10.34 -9.04 -31.49
N GLY A 73 -10.97 -7.87 -31.58
CA GLY A 73 -11.65 -7.39 -32.79
C GLY A 73 -10.82 -6.34 -33.55
N ALA A 74 -11.45 -5.71 -34.56
CA ALA A 74 -10.80 -4.68 -35.35
C ALA A 74 -10.33 -3.49 -34.49
N PRO A 75 -9.18 -2.86 -34.79
CA PRO A 75 -8.55 -1.83 -33.95
C PRO A 75 -9.42 -0.60 -33.65
N LEU A 76 -10.39 -0.31 -34.52
CA LEU A 76 -11.39 0.73 -34.36
C LEU A 76 -12.76 0.11 -34.25
N ARG A 77 -13.14 -0.27 -33.02
CA ARG A 77 -14.55 -0.37 -32.70
C ARG A 77 -15.05 1.05 -32.43
N GLU A 78 -15.68 1.68 -33.42
CA GLU A 78 -16.47 2.88 -33.15
C GLU A 78 -17.62 2.49 -32.24
N MET A 79 -17.49 2.79 -30.94
CA MET A 79 -18.58 2.61 -30.00
C MET A 79 -19.64 3.67 -30.29
N THR A 80 -20.89 3.22 -30.49
CA THR A 80 -22.03 4.14 -30.58
C THR A 80 -22.14 4.96 -29.29
N ALA A 81 -22.79 6.12 -29.34
CA ALA A 81 -22.99 6.94 -28.15
C ALA A 81 -23.67 6.16 -27.01
N VAL A 82 -24.59 5.26 -27.36
CA VAL A 82 -25.29 4.37 -26.40
C VAL A 82 -24.32 3.38 -25.76
N GLN A 83 -23.46 2.72 -26.55
CA GLN A 83 -22.46 1.80 -26.04
C GLN A 83 -21.42 2.49 -25.15
N ARG A 84 -20.96 3.69 -25.52
CA ARG A 84 -20.04 4.50 -24.71
C ARG A 84 -20.65 4.85 -23.35
N ARG A 85 -21.92 5.28 -23.33
CA ARG A 85 -22.64 5.59 -22.09
C ARG A 85 -22.80 4.36 -21.20
N ALA A 86 -23.17 3.21 -21.78
CA ALA A 86 -23.29 1.96 -21.04
C ALA A 86 -21.95 1.50 -20.42
N TYR A 87 -20.85 1.61 -21.17
CA TYR A 87 -19.52 1.26 -20.68
C TYR A 87 -19.02 2.22 -19.59
N ALA A 88 -19.23 3.53 -19.77
CA ALA A 88 -18.92 4.53 -18.75
C ALA A 88 -19.72 4.27 -17.45
N GLN A 89 -21.00 3.92 -17.57
CA GLN A 89 -21.84 3.55 -16.43
C GLN A 89 -21.30 2.31 -15.72
N LYS A 90 -20.93 1.25 -16.47
CA LYS A 90 -20.33 0.03 -15.91
C LYS A 90 -19.02 0.33 -15.15
N ILE A 91 -18.13 1.12 -15.73
CA ILE A 91 -16.88 1.55 -15.06
C ILE A 91 -17.19 2.32 -13.77
N ALA A 92 -18.15 3.24 -13.80
CA ALA A 92 -18.52 4.02 -12.63
C ALA A 92 -19.09 3.11 -11.52
N ASP A 93 -19.94 2.16 -11.88
CA ASP A 93 -20.53 1.19 -10.95
C ASP A 93 -19.47 0.22 -10.38
N ASP A 94 -18.54 -0.26 -11.20
CA ASP A 94 -17.44 -1.12 -10.75
C ASP A 94 -16.48 -0.37 -9.81
N ARG A 95 -16.15 0.89 -10.12
CA ARG A 95 -15.36 1.75 -9.23
C ARG A 95 -16.07 1.98 -7.90
N ARG A 96 -17.39 2.22 -7.93
CA ARG A 96 -18.20 2.38 -6.71
C ARG A 96 -18.19 1.11 -5.87
N ARG A 97 -18.42 -0.07 -6.47
CA ARG A 97 -18.38 -1.36 -5.77
C ARG A 97 -17.01 -1.64 -5.14
N LEU A 98 -15.93 -1.34 -5.86
CA LEU A 98 -14.57 -1.52 -5.34
C LEU A 98 -14.32 -0.58 -4.15
N ALA A 99 -14.68 0.70 -4.28
CA ALA A 99 -14.54 1.68 -3.21
C ALA A 99 -15.35 1.31 -1.96
N GLU A 100 -16.59 0.82 -2.14
CA GLU A 100 -17.42 0.32 -1.03
C GLU A 100 -16.79 -0.88 -0.33
N THR A 101 -16.24 -1.82 -1.10
CA THR A 101 -15.57 -3.01 -0.57
C THR A 101 -14.28 -2.64 0.20
N GLU A 102 -13.47 -1.74 -0.35
CA GLU A 102 -12.27 -1.23 0.33
C GLU A 102 -12.62 -0.45 1.60
N ALA A 103 -13.66 0.39 1.54
CA ALA A 103 -14.14 1.14 2.70
C ALA A 103 -14.61 0.21 3.83
N ASP A 104 -15.38 -0.85 3.50
CA ASP A 104 -15.80 -1.84 4.50
C ASP A 104 -14.60 -2.60 5.08
N ARG A 105 -13.64 -3.00 4.23
CA ARG A 105 -12.39 -3.64 4.67
C ARG A 105 -11.62 -2.75 5.66
N HIS A 106 -11.44 -1.47 5.33
CA HIS A 106 -10.77 -0.51 6.20
C HIS A 106 -11.52 -0.28 7.50
N ARG A 107 -12.85 -0.15 7.45
CA ARG A 107 -13.70 0.01 8.63
C ARG A 107 -13.58 -1.17 9.60
N ARG A 108 -13.64 -2.40 9.09
CA ARG A 108 -13.48 -3.62 9.91
C ARG A 108 -12.08 -3.71 10.52
N ALA A 109 -11.05 -3.37 9.75
CA ALA A 109 -9.67 -3.37 10.23
C ALA A 109 -9.43 -2.30 11.29
N ALA A 110 -9.97 -1.09 11.13
CA ALA A 110 -9.88 -0.01 12.11
C ALA A 110 -10.58 -0.39 13.42
N TYR A 111 -11.76 -1.01 13.36
CA TYR A 111 -12.46 -1.53 14.54
C TYR A 111 -11.60 -2.57 15.28
N LYS A 112 -11.05 -3.55 14.57
CA LYS A 112 -10.16 -4.57 15.15
C LYS A 112 -8.87 -3.94 15.71
N ALA A 113 -8.30 -2.95 15.03
CA ALA A 113 -7.12 -2.23 15.48
C ALA A 113 -7.36 -1.52 16.82
N GLN A 114 -8.50 -0.85 16.95
CA GLN A 114 -8.91 -0.17 18.19
C GLN A 114 -9.02 -1.18 19.35
N GLN A 115 -9.69 -2.32 19.15
CA GLN A 115 -9.83 -3.35 20.18
C GLN A 115 -8.48 -3.93 20.64
N LEU A 116 -7.57 -4.21 19.70
CA LEU A 116 -6.24 -4.73 20.03
C LEU A 116 -5.39 -3.67 20.74
N TRP A 117 -5.52 -2.40 20.35
CA TRP A 117 -4.86 -1.29 21.02
C TRP A 117 -5.31 -1.14 22.47
N GLU A 118 -6.62 -1.21 22.73
CA GLU A 118 -7.18 -1.12 24.08
C GLU A 118 -6.74 -2.27 24.98
N LYS A 119 -6.63 -3.49 24.44
CA LYS A 119 -6.16 -4.68 25.16
C LYS A 119 -4.65 -4.67 25.44
N SER A 120 -3.87 -3.97 24.63
CA SER A 120 -2.42 -3.89 24.80
C SER A 120 -2.06 -3.05 26.04
N ARG A 121 -0.90 -3.24 26.65
CA ARG A 121 -0.39 -2.42 27.77
C ARG A 121 0.75 -1.51 27.31
N PRO A 122 1.17 -0.48 28.06
CA PRO A 122 2.40 0.26 27.73
C PRO A 122 3.58 -0.69 27.49
N ALA A 123 4.40 -0.42 26.49
CA ALA A 123 5.54 -1.29 26.15
C ALA A 123 6.60 -1.26 27.26
N ALA A 124 7.13 -2.44 27.60
CA ALA A 124 8.21 -2.55 28.57
C ALA A 124 9.52 -2.02 27.95
N ALA A 125 10.27 -1.19 28.69
CA ALA A 125 11.49 -0.56 28.19
C ALA A 125 12.62 -1.57 27.92
N ASP A 126 12.57 -2.74 28.54
CA ASP A 126 13.50 -3.86 28.39
C ASP A 126 13.07 -4.87 27.30
N HIS A 127 12.06 -4.54 26.50
CA HIS A 127 11.66 -5.39 25.38
C HIS A 127 12.87 -5.62 24.44
N PRO A 128 13.18 -6.88 24.04
CA PRO A 128 14.42 -7.22 23.35
C PRO A 128 14.73 -6.38 22.10
N TYR A 129 13.69 -6.05 21.32
CA TYR A 129 13.83 -5.16 20.16
C TYR A 129 14.29 -3.75 20.55
N LEU A 130 13.72 -3.14 21.59
CA LEU A 130 14.04 -1.78 22.04
C LEU A 130 15.46 -1.73 22.60
N THR A 131 15.84 -2.70 23.42
CA THR A 131 17.20 -2.84 23.95
C THR A 131 18.22 -2.98 22.83
N ARG A 132 17.98 -3.86 21.86
CA ARG A 132 18.88 -4.05 20.70
C ARG A 132 19.00 -2.79 19.85
N LYS A 133 17.89 -2.07 19.63
CA LYS A 133 17.88 -0.81 18.87
C LYS A 133 18.35 0.40 19.69
N ARG A 134 18.50 0.25 21.01
CA ARG A 134 18.90 1.32 21.96
C ARG A 134 18.00 2.54 21.88
N ILE A 135 16.69 2.31 21.90
CA ILE A 135 15.65 3.36 21.81
C ILE A 135 14.59 3.15 22.89
N LYS A 136 13.93 4.24 23.29
CA LYS A 136 12.84 4.23 24.27
C LYS A 136 11.53 3.72 23.64
N PRO A 137 10.58 3.23 24.46
CA PRO A 137 9.28 2.78 23.96
C PRO A 137 8.38 3.91 23.43
N HIS A 138 8.57 5.17 23.84
CA HIS A 138 7.69 6.29 23.44
C HIS A 138 6.19 5.96 23.63
N SER A 139 5.38 6.10 22.58
CA SER A 139 3.95 5.79 22.58
C SER A 139 3.63 4.33 22.29
N LEU A 140 4.63 3.44 22.22
CA LEU A 140 4.40 2.03 21.92
C LEU A 140 3.65 1.34 23.04
N ARG A 141 2.80 0.42 22.61
CA ARG A 141 2.16 -0.56 23.50
C ARG A 141 2.73 -1.94 23.22
N GLN A 142 2.33 -2.91 24.01
CA GLN A 142 2.72 -4.29 23.90
C GLN A 142 1.51 -5.19 24.11
N LEU A 143 1.34 -6.15 23.20
CA LEU A 143 0.35 -7.22 23.29
C LEU A 143 1.14 -8.53 23.22
N ASP A 144 1.01 -9.33 24.28
CA ASP A 144 1.84 -10.52 24.50
C ASP A 144 3.34 -10.19 24.41
N THR A 145 4.06 -10.80 23.46
CA THR A 145 5.49 -10.61 23.22
C THR A 145 5.79 -9.59 22.12
N SER A 146 4.77 -8.97 21.52
CA SER A 146 4.96 -8.05 20.40
C SER A 146 4.70 -6.60 20.82
N LEU A 147 5.59 -5.71 20.40
CA LEU A 147 5.32 -4.28 20.39
C LEU A 147 4.20 -3.97 19.39
N VAL A 148 3.41 -2.96 19.72
CA VAL A 148 2.25 -2.51 18.96
C VAL A 148 2.38 -1.02 18.72
N ILE A 149 2.31 -0.63 17.45
CA ILE A 149 2.34 0.76 16.98
C ILE A 149 0.98 1.08 16.37
N ALA A 150 0.28 2.09 16.91
CA ALA A 150 -0.98 2.56 16.35
C ALA A 150 -0.76 3.44 15.13
N ILE A 151 -1.24 3.00 13.96
CA ILE A 151 -1.21 3.76 12.71
C ILE A 151 -2.47 4.62 12.67
N ARG A 152 -2.30 5.93 12.53
CA ARG A 152 -3.39 6.89 12.68
C ARG A 152 -3.62 7.72 11.43
N HIS A 153 -4.89 7.99 11.17
CA HIS A 153 -5.30 9.02 10.23
C HIS A 153 -4.98 10.42 10.78
N ASN A 154 -5.01 11.45 9.93
CA ASN A 154 -4.68 12.83 10.35
C ASN A 154 -5.62 13.40 11.44
N THR A 155 -6.82 12.83 11.55
CA THR A 155 -7.85 13.07 12.57
C THR A 155 -7.50 12.46 13.93
N GLY A 156 -6.48 11.59 13.99
CA GLY A 156 -6.04 10.89 15.20
C GLY A 156 -6.68 9.50 15.40
N SER A 157 -7.69 9.13 14.61
CA SER A 157 -8.31 7.80 14.68
C SER A 157 -7.34 6.70 14.25
N ILE A 158 -7.38 5.56 14.94
CA ILE A 158 -6.57 4.38 14.58
C ILE A 158 -7.19 3.74 13.33
N THR A 159 -6.37 3.56 12.28
CA THR A 159 -6.78 2.91 11.03
C THR A 159 -6.17 1.52 10.87
N SER A 160 -5.05 1.26 11.54
CA SER A 160 -4.34 0.00 11.50
C SER A 160 -3.35 -0.11 12.66
N LEU A 161 -2.67 -1.25 12.79
CA LEU A 161 -1.55 -1.47 13.70
C LEU A 161 -0.35 -2.00 12.92
N GLN A 162 0.86 -1.68 13.39
CA GLN A 162 2.06 -2.45 13.08
C GLN A 162 2.53 -3.17 14.35
N PHE A 163 2.85 -4.45 14.21
CA PHE A 163 3.41 -5.29 15.25
C PHE A 163 4.90 -5.48 15.01
N ILE A 164 5.71 -5.47 16.06
CA ILE A 164 7.13 -5.80 16.02
C ILE A 164 7.41 -6.87 17.08
N ASN A 165 7.86 -8.05 16.66
CA ASN A 165 8.22 -9.11 17.61
C ASN A 165 9.63 -8.89 18.22
N ALA A 166 10.07 -9.79 19.08
CA ALA A 166 11.39 -9.71 19.72
C ALA A 166 12.57 -9.72 18.72
N THR A 167 12.47 -10.46 17.61
CA THR A 167 13.50 -10.54 16.55
C THR A 167 13.51 -9.30 15.65
N GLY A 168 12.46 -8.47 15.72
CA GLY A 168 12.30 -7.25 14.93
C GLY A 168 11.53 -7.42 13.63
N ASP A 169 10.93 -8.60 13.39
CA ASP A 169 10.03 -8.81 12.27
C ASP A 169 8.78 -7.95 12.45
N LYS A 170 8.44 -7.21 11.39
CA LYS A 170 7.33 -6.25 11.39
C LYS A 170 6.18 -6.80 10.58
N ARG A 171 4.95 -6.68 11.09
CA ARG A 171 3.73 -7.06 10.35
C ARG A 171 2.63 -6.04 10.56
N PHE A 172 1.88 -5.73 9.51
CA PHE A 172 0.70 -4.89 9.59
C PHE A 172 -0.54 -5.70 9.93
N LEU A 173 -1.50 -5.07 10.62
CA LEU A 173 -2.85 -5.60 10.71
C LEU A 173 -3.48 -5.63 9.31
N SER A 174 -3.92 -6.81 8.88
CA SER A 174 -4.46 -7.01 7.54
C SER A 174 -5.72 -6.16 7.29
N GLY A 175 -5.74 -5.47 6.14
CA GLY A 175 -6.87 -4.65 5.70
C GLY A 175 -6.94 -3.24 6.27
N GLY A 176 -6.03 -2.87 7.17
CA GLY A 176 -5.96 -1.50 7.67
C GLY A 176 -5.50 -0.50 6.61
N GLN A 177 -5.98 0.74 6.72
CA GLN A 177 -5.54 1.84 5.85
C GLN A 177 -4.18 2.36 6.33
N ILE A 178 -3.17 2.31 5.45
CA ILE A 178 -1.79 2.76 5.74
C ILE A 178 -1.44 4.03 4.96
N ALA A 179 -1.88 4.14 3.71
CA ALA A 179 -1.56 5.26 2.83
C ALA A 179 -1.95 6.61 3.49
N GLY A 180 -0.96 7.49 3.64
CA GLY A 180 -1.11 8.81 4.26
C GLY A 180 -1.33 8.80 5.77
N CYS A 181 -1.41 7.62 6.40
CA CYS A 181 -1.53 7.45 7.84
C CYS A 181 -0.14 7.30 8.47
N TYR A 182 0.01 7.76 9.72
CA TYR A 182 1.30 7.87 10.39
C TYR A 182 1.19 7.72 11.91
N THR A 183 2.34 7.64 12.58
CA THR A 183 2.43 7.77 14.04
C THR A 183 3.42 8.86 14.40
N SER A 184 3.06 9.74 15.32
CA SER A 184 3.96 10.78 15.83
C SER A 184 4.75 10.31 17.05
N ILE A 185 6.00 10.78 17.14
CA ILE A 185 6.85 10.73 18.32
C ILE A 185 7.18 12.18 18.70
N GLY A 186 7.15 12.49 20.00
CA GLY A 186 7.41 13.83 20.52
C GLY A 186 6.19 14.74 20.52
N HIS A 187 6.44 16.05 20.52
CA HIS A 187 5.42 17.10 20.56
C HIS A 187 4.84 17.42 19.17
N HIS A 188 3.86 18.33 19.12
CA HIS A 188 3.45 18.92 17.84
C HIS A 188 4.50 19.93 17.38
N PRO A 189 4.81 20.03 16.08
CA PRO A 189 5.81 20.98 15.60
C PRO A 189 5.38 22.42 15.90
N ASN A 190 6.25 23.17 16.57
CA ASN A 190 6.16 24.62 16.64
C ASN A 190 6.45 25.23 15.25
N PRO A 191 6.07 26.49 14.96
CA PRO A 191 6.22 27.09 13.64
C PRO A 191 7.64 27.03 13.03
N ASN A 192 8.68 26.95 13.87
CA ASN A 192 10.08 26.91 13.47
C ASN A 192 10.75 25.53 13.69
N ASP A 193 10.04 24.57 14.29
CA ASP A 193 10.60 23.23 14.50
C ASP A 193 10.51 22.45 13.18
N PRO A 194 11.60 21.80 12.73
CA PRO A 194 11.49 20.84 11.66
C PRO A 194 10.65 19.64 12.10
N LEU A 195 9.81 19.14 11.20
CA LEU A 195 9.09 17.88 11.33
C LEU A 195 9.80 16.82 10.51
N LEU A 196 10.40 15.85 11.20
CA LEU A 196 11.12 14.76 10.57
C LEU A 196 10.14 13.63 10.20
N ILE A 197 10.25 13.06 9.01
CA ILE A 197 9.47 11.90 8.58
C ILE A 197 10.44 10.76 8.28
N ALA A 198 10.38 9.70 9.06
CA ALA A 198 11.21 8.51 8.85
C ALA A 198 10.37 7.31 8.42
N GLU A 199 11.01 6.36 7.75
CA GLU A 199 10.36 5.14 7.30
C GLU A 199 9.94 4.24 8.48
N GLY A 200 10.86 3.93 9.40
CA GLY A 200 10.62 3.01 10.49
C GLY A 200 10.54 3.67 11.87
N PHE A 201 9.90 2.97 12.83
CA PHE A 201 9.86 3.39 14.23
C PHE A 201 11.25 3.62 14.84
N ALA A 202 12.19 2.70 14.61
CA ALA A 202 13.53 2.81 15.20
C ALA A 202 14.24 4.09 14.75
N THR A 203 14.24 4.35 13.45
CA THR A 203 14.83 5.57 12.88
C THR A 203 14.16 6.83 13.43
N ALA A 204 12.82 6.88 13.45
CA ALA A 204 12.08 8.02 14.03
C ALA A 204 12.39 8.24 15.53
N ALA A 205 12.44 7.16 16.31
CA ALA A 205 12.74 7.22 17.73
C ALA A 205 14.17 7.72 17.98
N SER A 206 15.16 7.19 17.25
CA SER A 206 16.55 7.65 17.34
C SER A 206 16.70 9.12 16.96
N LEU A 207 16.03 9.58 15.89
CA LEU A 207 16.04 10.99 15.49
C LEU A 207 15.44 11.89 16.56
N HIS A 208 14.28 11.52 17.12
CA HIS A 208 13.65 12.29 18.19
C HIS A 208 14.52 12.33 19.45
N GLU A 209 15.08 11.19 19.87
CA GLU A 209 15.92 11.10 21.06
C GLU A 209 17.24 11.89 20.91
N ALA A 210 17.79 11.98 19.70
CA ALA A 210 19.03 12.71 19.44
C ALA A 210 18.83 14.22 19.27
N THR A 211 17.68 14.64 18.73
CA THR A 211 17.47 16.05 18.32
C THR A 211 16.40 16.78 19.13
N GLY A 212 15.50 16.05 19.79
CA GLY A 212 14.28 16.57 20.40
C GLY A 212 13.18 16.93 19.40
N TYR A 213 13.44 16.89 18.08
CA TYR A 213 12.45 17.31 17.08
C TYR A 213 11.29 16.32 16.93
N PRO A 214 10.07 16.81 16.64
CA PRO A 214 8.93 15.94 16.41
C PRO A 214 9.16 15.08 15.17
N CYS A 215 8.81 13.79 15.28
CA CYS A 215 9.00 12.82 14.21
C CYS A 215 7.67 12.17 13.83
N ALA A 216 7.52 11.80 12.56
CA ALA A 216 6.43 10.98 12.06
C ALA A 216 6.97 9.70 11.40
N ILE A 217 6.30 8.58 11.64
CA ILE A 217 6.64 7.28 11.08
C ILE A 217 5.75 7.02 9.85
N ALA A 218 6.36 6.80 8.69
CA ALA A 218 5.68 6.49 7.44
C ALA A 218 5.43 4.98 7.23
N PHE A 219 6.11 4.13 7.99
CA PHE A 219 6.02 2.66 7.99
C PHE A 219 6.61 1.90 6.79
N ASN A 220 6.77 2.54 5.63
CA ASN A 220 7.48 2.03 4.47
C ASN A 220 7.83 3.18 3.48
N ALA A 221 8.77 2.93 2.57
CA ALA A 221 9.22 3.90 1.57
C ALA A 221 8.07 4.46 0.71
N VAL A 222 7.16 3.60 0.24
CA VAL A 222 6.05 4.01 -0.64
C VAL A 222 5.04 4.94 0.05
N ASN A 223 5.02 4.97 1.40
CA ASN A 223 4.14 5.82 2.18
C ASN A 223 4.80 7.14 2.64
N LEU A 224 6.10 7.35 2.40
CA LEU A 224 6.79 8.61 2.73
C LEU A 224 6.11 9.81 2.07
N LYS A 225 5.87 9.74 0.75
CA LYS A 225 5.22 10.83 -0.01
C LYS A 225 3.78 11.07 0.46
N PRO A 226 2.89 10.07 0.56
CA PRO A 226 1.55 10.26 1.12
C PRO A 226 1.55 10.91 2.51
N VAL A 227 2.43 10.46 3.42
CA VAL A 227 2.53 11.02 4.78
C VAL A 227 3.04 12.46 4.75
N ALA A 228 4.04 12.76 3.91
CA ALA A 228 4.54 14.13 3.75
C ALA A 228 3.46 15.09 3.23
N LEU A 229 2.62 14.66 2.29
CA LEU A 229 1.48 15.45 1.82
C LEU A 229 0.44 15.65 2.91
N THR A 230 0.07 14.60 3.65
CA THR A 230 -0.84 14.68 4.79
C THR A 230 -0.34 15.68 5.84
N LEU A 231 0.95 15.61 6.18
CA LEU A 231 1.57 16.46 7.19
C LEU A 231 1.79 17.89 6.71
N ARG A 232 2.09 18.12 5.43
CA ARG A 232 2.14 19.47 4.84
C ARG A 232 0.77 20.15 4.93
N HIS A 233 -0.31 19.42 4.68
CA HIS A 233 -1.65 19.98 4.83
C HIS A 233 -1.96 20.33 6.29
N LYS A 234 -1.56 19.47 7.24
CA LYS A 234 -1.77 19.68 8.68
C LYS A 234 -0.87 20.77 9.27
N TYR A 235 0.36 20.89 8.78
CA TYR A 235 1.38 21.85 9.23
C TYR A 235 1.94 22.63 8.03
N PRO A 236 1.18 23.59 7.46
CA PRO A 236 1.55 24.26 6.21
C PRO A 236 2.89 24.98 6.23
N LYS A 237 3.31 25.46 7.40
CA LYS A 237 4.53 26.26 7.58
C LYS A 237 5.74 25.46 8.07
N ALA A 238 5.54 24.24 8.57
CA ALA A 238 6.66 23.46 9.13
C ALA A 238 7.67 23.10 8.02
N GLN A 239 8.96 23.12 8.36
CA GLN A 239 9.97 22.51 7.51
C GLN A 239 9.81 20.99 7.62
N ILE A 240 9.59 20.29 6.51
CA ILE A 240 9.45 18.83 6.51
C ILE A 240 10.73 18.23 5.96
N ILE A 241 11.36 17.35 6.73
CA ILE A 241 12.60 16.66 6.36
C ILE A 241 12.31 15.17 6.24
N LEU A 242 12.57 14.59 5.07
CA LEU A 242 12.42 13.15 4.85
C LEU A 242 13.74 12.45 5.24
N CYS A 243 13.65 11.53 6.18
CA CYS A 243 14.75 10.72 6.68
C CYS A 243 14.52 9.27 6.25
N ALA A 244 14.62 9.00 4.94
CA ALA A 244 14.48 7.67 4.37
C ALA A 244 15.71 6.81 4.71
N ASP A 245 15.51 5.48 4.82
CA ASP A 245 16.61 4.55 4.94
C ASP A 245 17.41 4.56 3.62
N ALA A 246 18.74 4.48 3.72
CA ALA A 246 19.63 4.43 2.56
C ALA A 246 19.82 2.96 2.14
N ASP A 247 18.82 2.43 1.44
CA ASP A 247 18.91 1.11 0.80
C ASP A 247 19.37 1.27 -0.66
N ASP A 248 20.17 0.32 -1.16
CA ASP A 248 20.53 0.25 -2.57
C ASP A 248 19.27 -0.03 -3.42
N VAL A 249 19.06 0.77 -4.47
CA VAL A 249 17.92 0.70 -5.40
C VAL A 249 18.10 -0.44 -6.40
#